data_AF-A0A516KIA9-F1
#
_entry.id   AF-A0A516KIA9-F1
#
_cell.length_a   1.000
_cell.length_b   1.000
_cell.length_c   1.000
_cell.angle_alpha   90.00
_cell.angle_beta   90.00
_cell.angle_gamma   90.00
#
_symmetry.space_group_name_H-M   'P 1'
#
loop_
_entity.id
_entity.type
_entity.pdbx_description
1 polymer ?
#
loop_
_entity_poly.entity_id
_entity_poly.type
_entity_poly.pdbx_seq_one_letter_code
_entity_poly.pdbx_strand_id
1 'polypeptide(L)' 'MNTEPFIYFGAIQTEVEPEIYVGEKRATVLTVEQDKKFWFTISPVKEAKVTTVNEDGTRETLEEIEI' A
#
# COMPACT_ATOMS: atom_id res chain seq x y z
N MET A 1 -21.58 -11.27 -7.26
CA MET A 1 -21.45 -10.01 -8.03
C MET A 1 -19.99 -9.88 -8.43
N ASN A 2 -19.69 -9.72 -9.72
CA ASN A 2 -18.34 -9.37 -10.15
C ASN A 2 -18.25 -7.84 -10.11
N THR A 3 -17.77 -7.30 -9.00
CA THR A 3 -17.36 -5.89 -8.93
C THR A 3 -16.04 -5.76 -9.68
N GLU A 4 -15.93 -4.71 -10.50
CA GLU A 4 -14.63 -4.35 -11.09
C GLU A 4 -13.63 -4.08 -9.95
N PRO A 5 -12.42 -4.65 -10.02
CA PRO A 5 -11.46 -4.51 -8.95
C PRO A 5 -10.87 -3.10 -8.91
N PHE A 6 -10.56 -2.64 -7.70
CA PHE A 6 -9.84 -1.40 -7.47
C PHE A 6 -8.34 -1.67 -7.48
N ILE A 7 -7.60 -0.85 -8.21
CA ILE A 7 -6.14 -0.84 -8.19
C ILE A 7 -5.69 0.34 -7.36
N TYR A 8 -4.91 0.06 -6.33
CA TYR A 8 -4.24 1.04 -5.50
C TYR A 8 -2.76 1.00 -5.84
N PHE A 9 -2.13 2.16 -5.95
CA PHE A 9 -0.72 2.27 -6.22
C PHE A 9 -0.15 3.55 -5.62
N GLY A 10 1.15 3.55 -5.36
CA GLY A 10 1.85 4.73 -4.86
C GLY A 10 3.36 4.59 -4.98
N ALA A 11 4.04 5.70 -4.71
CA ALA A 11 5.48 5.77 -4.59
C ALA A 11 5.85 6.00 -3.12
N ILE A 12 6.99 5.44 -2.70
CA ILE A 12 7.55 5.66 -1.37
C ILE A 12 9.06 5.73 -1.48
N GLN A 13 9.64 6.72 -0.80
CA GLN A 13 11.09 6.87 -0.73
C GLN A 13 11.58 6.29 0.61
N THR A 14 12.32 5.19 0.57
CA THR A 14 12.83 4.52 1.76
C THR A 14 13.99 3.58 1.40
N GLU A 15 14.98 3.49 2.29
CA GLU A 15 16.12 2.58 2.14
C GLU A 15 15.74 1.13 2.48
N VAL A 16 14.72 0.93 3.34
CA VAL A 16 14.27 -0.40 3.80
C VAL A 16 13.06 -0.87 3.03
N GLU A 17 12.75 -2.17 3.06
CA GLU A 17 11.57 -2.71 2.38
C GLU A 17 10.30 -2.37 3.18
N PRO A 18 9.42 -1.48 2.69
CA PRO A 18 8.24 -1.08 3.42
C PRO A 18 7.18 -2.17 3.40
N GLU A 19 6.44 -2.29 4.50
CA GLU A 19 5.29 -3.19 4.55
C GLU A 19 3.99 -2.39 4.43
N ILE A 20 3.43 -2.36 3.21
CA ILE A 20 2.25 -1.54 2.89
C ILE A 20 1.00 -2.42 2.81
N TYR A 21 -0.10 -1.90 3.35
CA TYR A 21 -1.41 -2.53 3.37
C TYR A 21 -2.48 -1.58 2.83
N VAL A 22 -3.40 -2.11 2.05
CA VAL A 22 -4.65 -1.42 1.70
C VAL A 22 -5.80 -2.25 2.26
N GLY A 23 -6.52 -1.68 3.22
CA GLY A 23 -7.38 -2.46 4.12
C GLY A 23 -6.58 -3.55 4.82
N GLU A 24 -6.97 -4.82 4.63
CA GLU A 24 -6.26 -5.99 5.16
C GLU A 24 -5.26 -6.60 4.15
N LYS A 25 -5.20 -6.09 2.92
CA LYS A 25 -4.42 -6.70 1.85
C LYS A 25 -3.03 -6.08 1.76
N ARG A 26 -1.99 -6.92 1.91
CA ARG A 26 -0.60 -6.51 1.71
C ARG A 26 -0.34 -6.15 0.24
N ALA A 27 0.32 -5.01 0.02
CA ALA A 27 0.72 -4.55 -1.29
C ALA A 27 2.00 -5.24 -1.77
N THR A 28 2.13 -5.36 -3.08
CA THR A 28 3.39 -5.74 -3.73
C THR A 28 4.26 -4.50 -3.83
N VAL A 29 5.52 -4.62 -3.43
CA VAL A 29 6.51 -3.53 -3.52
C VAL A 29 7.53 -3.87 -4.61
N LEU A 30 7.87 -2.85 -5.40
CA LEU A 30 8.81 -2.90 -6.51
C LEU A 30 9.93 -1.92 -6.21
N THR A 31 11.16 -2.43 -6.12
CA THR A 31 12.36 -1.59 -5.99
C THR A 31 12.86 -1.21 -7.38
N VAL A 32 12.94 0.09 -7.66
CA VAL A 32 13.43 0.63 -8.95
C VAL A 32 14.84 1.18 -8.80
N GLU A 33 15.08 1.97 -7.75
CA GLU A 33 16.41 2.41 -7.30
C GLU A 33 16.52 2.18 -5.78
N GLN A 34 17.73 2.29 -5.22
CA GLN A 34 18.02 1.92 -3.83
C GLN A 34 17.04 2.50 -2.81
N ASP A 35 16.61 3.74 -3.01
CA ASP A 35 15.67 4.47 -2.16
C ASP A 35 14.29 4.70 -2.82
N LYS A 36 14.12 4.37 -4.10
CA LYS A 36 12.85 4.60 -4.83
C LYS A 36 12.08 3.31 -5.02
N LYS A 37 10.96 3.22 -4.32
CA LYS A 37 10.08 2.06 -4.35
C LYS A 37 8.68 2.47 -4.76
N PHE A 38 8.03 1.58 -5.50
CA PHE A 38 6.63 1.70 -5.86
C PHE A 38 5.86 0.54 -5.25
N TRP A 39 4.60 0.75 -4.93
CA TRP A 39 3.75 -0.30 -4.42
C TRP A 39 2.43 -0.33 -5.17
N PHE A 40 1.83 -1.51 -5.25
CA PHE A 40 0.50 -1.67 -5.77
C PHE A 40 -0.26 -2.83 -5.13
N THR A 41 -1.58 -2.76 -5.14
CA THR A 41 -2.45 -3.88 -4.81
C THR A 41 -3.76 -3.79 -5.57
N ILE A 42 -4.44 -4.93 -5.66
CA ILE A 42 -5.71 -5.07 -6.37
C ILE A 42 -6.73 -5.59 -5.36
N SER A 43 -7.79 -4.85 -5.07
CA SER A 43 -8.86 -5.28 -4.16
C SER A 43 -10.19 -5.44 -4.90
N PRO A 44 -10.99 -6.51 -4.65
CA PRO A 44 -12.32 -6.63 -5.22
C PRO A 44 -13.35 -5.67 -4.59
N VAL A 45 -12.97 -5.00 -3.50
CA VAL A 45 -13.79 -4.03 -2.77
C VAL A 45 -13.05 -2.69 -2.68
N LYS A 46 -13.82 -1.59 -2.54
CA LYS A 46 -13.23 -0.28 -2.31
C LYS A 46 -12.75 -0.21 -0.87
N GLU A 47 -11.45 -0.07 -0.70
CA GLU A 47 -10.78 0.10 0.58
C GLU A 47 -10.72 1.57 1.01
N ALA A 48 -10.85 1.80 2.30
CA ALA A 48 -10.89 3.13 2.91
C ALA A 48 -9.52 3.72 3.23
N LYS A 49 -8.48 2.87 3.32
CA LYS A 49 -7.26 3.22 4.04
C LYS A 49 -6.04 2.48 3.53
N VAL A 50 -4.96 3.24 3.38
CA VAL A 50 -3.62 2.75 3.08
C VAL A 50 -2.76 2.94 4.33
N THR A 51 -2.09 1.88 4.77
CA THR A 51 -1.20 1.92 5.95
C THR A 51 0.18 1.35 5.62
N THR A 52 1.20 1.80 6.34
CA THR A 52 2.54 1.21 6.34
C THR A 52 2.89 0.73 7.74
N VAL A 53 3.74 -0.30 7.85
CA VAL A 53 4.33 -0.73 9.12
C VAL A 53 5.75 -0.18 9.20
N ASN A 54 6.04 0.52 10.29
CA ASN A 54 7.36 1.02 10.64
C ASN A 54 8.24 -0.09 11.21
N GLU A 55 9.54 0.14 11.31
CA GLU A 55 10.50 -0.83 11.86
C GLU A 55 10.20 -1.21 13.33
N ASP A 56 9.60 -0.29 14.09
CA ASP A 56 9.17 -0.52 15.47
C ASP A 56 7.84 -1.31 15.59
N GLY A 57 7.27 -1.71 14.45
CA GLY A 57 6.00 -2.44 14.35
C GLY A 57 4.76 -1.55 14.45
N THR A 58 4.92 -0.23 14.58
CA THR A 58 3.78 0.70 14.57
C THR A 58 3.19 0.83 13.17
N ARG A 59 1.88 1.05 13.11
CA ARG A 59 1.16 1.29 11.85
C ARG A 59 0.90 2.77 11.66
N GLU A 60 1.34 3.29 10.54
CA GLU A 60 1.06 4.66 10.11
C GLU A 60 0.05 4.67 8.96
N THR A 61 -0.79 5.69 8.93
CA THR A 61 -1.74 5.90 7.83
C THR A 61 -1.08 6.76 6.77
N LEU A 62 -0.93 6.22 5.56
CA LEU A 62 -0.42 6.96 4.42
C LEU A 62 -1.53 7.76 3.74
N GLU A 63 -2.71 7.17 3.61
CA GLU A 63 -3.85 7.78 2.92
C GLU A 63 -5.17 7.24 3.46
N GLU A 64 -6.18 8.11 3.51
CA GLU A 64 -7.58 7.75 3.71
C GLU A 64 -8.37 8.12 2.46
N ILE A 65 -9.17 7.18 1.99
CA ILE A 65 -9.90 7.24 0.72
C ILE A 65 -11.37 7.33 1.06
N GLU A 66 -12.02 8.43 0.67
CA GLU A 66 -13.46 8.57 0.81
C GLU A 66 -14.17 7.48 -0.01
N ILE A 67 -14.97 6.64 0.68
CA ILE A 67 -15.63 5.47 0.11
C ILE A 67 -17.01 5.81 -0.44
#